data_AF-A0A351X369-F1
#
_entry.id   AF-A0A351X369-F1
#
_cell.length_a   1.000
_cell.length_b   1.000
_cell.length_c   1.000
_cell.angle_alpha   90.00
_cell.angle_beta   90.00
_cell.angle_gamma   90.00
#
_symmetry.space_group_name_H-M   'P 1'
#
loop_
_entity.id
_entity.type
_entity.pdbx_description
1 polymer ?
#
loop_
_entity_poly.entity_id
_entity_poly.type
_entity_poly.pdbx_seq_one_letter_code
_entity_poly.pdbx_strand_id
1 'polypeptide(L)' 'MLLTIDIGNTNITLGLYEGVKLGARWRLATDHERMPDEYGIQILGLLQHGGCSVA' A
#
# COMPACT_ATOMS: atom_id res chain seq x y z
N MET A 1 6.45 12.44 0.32
CA MET A 1 5.41 11.48 -0.07
C MET A 1 4.68 11.02 1.17
N LEU A 2 3.39 10.68 1.07
CA LEU A 2 2.58 10.15 2.17
C LEU A 2 1.88 8.88 1.69
N LEU A 3 2.15 7.75 2.33
CA LEU A 3 1.39 6.52 2.11
C LEU A 3 0.18 6.51 3.04
N THR A 4 -1.01 6.43 2.46
CA THR A 4 -2.27 6.30 3.19
C THR A 4 -2.83 4.89 3.00
N ILE A 5 -3.41 4.33 4.06
CA ILE A 5 -3.99 2.99 4.05
C ILE A 5 -5.43 3.09 4.55
N ASP A 6 -6.37 2.61 3.75
CA ASP A 6 -7.79 2.49 4.10
C ASP A 6 -8.16 1.00 4.17
N ILE A 7 -8.53 0.54 5.37
CA ILE A 7 -8.76 -0.88 5.66
C ILE A 7 -10.27 -1.11 5.78
N GLY A 8 -10.85 -1.75 4.76
CA GLY A 8 -12.24 -2.21 4.78
C GLY A 8 -12.35 -3.71 5.00
N ASN A 9 -13.57 -4.21 5.18
CA ASN A 9 -13.81 -5.65 5.40
C ASN A 9 -13.45 -6.54 4.19
N THR A 10 -13.50 -6.00 2.97
CA THR A 10 -13.25 -6.77 1.74
C THR A 10 -11.95 -6.37 1.06
N ASN A 11 -11.56 -5.10 1.17
CA ASN A 11 -10.37 -4.58 0.53
C ASN A 11 -9.60 -3.64 1.44
N ILE A 12 -8.28 -3.68 1.29
CA ILE A 12 -7.36 -2.68 1.79
C ILE A 12 -6.92 -1.83 0.60
N THR A 13 -7.11 -0.51 0.67
CA THR A 13 -6.65 0.44 -0.35
C THR A 13 -5.38 1.13 0.12
N LEU A 14 -4.35 1.10 -0.71
CA LEU A 14 -3.09 1.81 -0.51
C LEU A 14 -3.05 2.99 -1.48
N GLY A 15 -2.75 4.18 -0.99
CA GLY A 15 -2.63 5.39 -1.80
C GLY A 15 -1.35 6.15 -1.49
N LEU A 16 -0.57 6.48 -2.52
CA LEU A 16 0.65 7.26 -2.36
C LEU A 16 0.42 8.69 -2.83
N TYR A 17 0.53 9.63 -1.91
CA TYR A 17 0.33 11.05 -2.16
C TYR A 17 1.66 11.80 -2.31
N GLU A 18 1.68 12.73 -3.26
CA GLU A 18 2.69 13.76 -3.40
C GLU A 18 2.05 15.12 -3.10
N GLY A 19 2.25 15.60 -1.86
CA GLY A 19 1.50 16.74 -1.34
C GLY A 19 0.00 16.45 -1.33
N VAL A 20 -0.77 17.21 -2.10
CA VAL A 20 -2.23 17.06 -2.25
C VAL A 20 -2.64 16.15 -3.42
N LYS A 21 -1.68 15.75 -4.26
CA LYS A 21 -1.96 14.95 -5.46
C LYS A 21 -1.93 13.46 -5.12
N LEU A 22 -3.02 12.75 -5.42
CA LEU A 22 -3.04 11.29 -5.37
C LEU A 22 -2.23 10.74 -6.56
N GLY A 23 -1.18 9.98 -6.25
CA GLY A 23 -0.34 9.27 -7.21
C GLY A 23 -0.76 7.80 -7.35
N ALA A 24 0.20 6.90 -7.19
CA ALA A 24 -0.02 5.46 -7.32
C ALA A 24 -1.03 4.94 -6.28
N ARG A 25 -1.88 4.00 -6.70
CA ARG A 25 -2.90 3.37 -5.87
C ARG A 25 -2.97 1.88 -6.13
N TRP A 26 -3.10 1.11 -5.06
CA TRP A 26 -3.25 -0.35 -5.10
C TRP A 26 -4.42 -0.82 -4.24
N ARG A 27 -4.92 -2.02 -4.53
CA ARG A 27 -5.90 -2.73 -3.71
C ARG A 27 -5.39 -4.11 -3.39
N LEU A 28 -5.53 -4.49 -2.13
CA LEU A 28 -5.34 -5.84 -1.63
C LEU A 28 -6.70 -6.35 -1.15
N ALA A 29 -6.90 -7.67 -1.22
CA ALA A 29 -7.98 -8.28 -0.47
C ALA A 29 -7.68 -8.16 1.03
N THR A 30 -8.72 -7.93 1.83
CA THR A 30 -8.60 -8.01 3.29
C THR A 30 -8.47 -9.46 3.69
N ASP A 31 -7.43 -9.77 4.47
CA ASP A 31 -7.13 -11.11 4.96
C ASP A 31 -6.76 -10.99 6.43
N HIS A 32 -7.59 -11.55 7.30
CA HIS A 32 -7.40 -11.45 8.76
C HIS A 32 -6.29 -12.39 9.26
N GLU A 33 -5.92 -13.40 8.47
CA GLU A 33 -4.86 -14.35 8.83
C GLU A 33 -3.49 -13.88 8.34
N ARG A 34 -3.43 -12.77 7.59
CA ARG A 34 -2.20 -12.26 7.01
C ARG A 34 -1.28 -11.68 8.07
N MET A 35 -0.04 -12.13 8.04
CA MET A 35 0.99 -11.73 9.00
C MET A 35 1.58 -10.35 8.67
N PRO A 36 2.06 -9.59 9.67
CA PRO A 36 2.59 -8.24 9.45
C PRO A 36 3.77 -8.16 8.46
N ASP A 37 4.64 -9.17 8.46
CA ASP A 37 5.80 -9.28 7.58
C ASP A 37 5.39 -9.56 6.11
N GLU A 38 4.33 -10.34 5.90
CA GLU A 38 3.75 -10.53 4.57
C GLU A 38 3.25 -9.20 3.98
N TYR A 39 2.58 -8.38 4.81
CA TYR A 39 2.20 -7.02 4.39
C TYR A 39 3.41 -6.16 4.08
N GLY A 40 4.47 -6.23 4.90
CA GLY A 40 5.71 -5.50 4.67
C GLY A 40 6.31 -5.81 3.29
N ILE A 41 6.54 -7.09 2.99
CA ILE A 41 7.08 -7.53 1.70
C ILE A 41 6.18 -7.10 0.54
N GLN A 42 4.86 -7.28 0.68
CA GLN A 42 3.91 -6.93 -0.36
C GLN A 42 3.89 -5.41 -0.63
N ILE A 43 3.83 -4.57 0.41
CA ILE A 43 3.80 -3.11 0.27
C ILE A 43 5.12 -2.61 -0.32
N LEU A 44 6.26 -3.13 0.11
CA LEU A 44 7.57 -2.78 -0.46
C LEU A 44 7.64 -3.12 -1.96
N GLY A 45 7.16 -4.29 -2.36
CA GLY A 45 7.08 -4.68 -3.76
C GLY A 45 6.17 -3.77 -4.59
N LEU A 46 5.01 -3.37 -4.04
CA LEU A 46 4.11 -2.42 -4.70
C LEU A 46 4.75 -1.04 -4.88
N LEU A 47 5.42 -0.52 -3.84
CA LEU A 47 6.12 0.75 -3.90
C LEU A 47 7.25 0.73 -4.93
N GLN A 48 8.07 -0.33 -4.93
CA GLN A 48 9.16 -0.50 -5.89
C GLN A 48 8.62 -0.58 -7.33
N HIS A 49 7.55 -1.35 -7.55
CA HIS A 49 6.90 -1.41 -8.86
C HIS A 49 6.30 -0.06 -9.28
N GLY A 50 5.80 0.73 -8.31
CA GLY A 50 5.37 2.10 -8.49
C GLY A 50 6.49 3.11 -8.76
N GLY A 51 7.74 2.66 -8.91
CA GLY A 51 8.91 3.52 -9.13
C GLY A 51 9.39 4.26 -7.88
N CYS A 52 8.91 3.86 -6.70
CA CYS A 52 9.32 4.46 -5.43
C CYS A 52 10.48 3.66 -4.83
N SER A 53 11.62 4.33 -4.64
CA SER A 53 12.71 3.77 -3.86
C SER A 53 12.37 3.91 -2.38
N VAL A 54 12.33 2.78 -1.68
CA VAL A 54 12.20 2.73 -0.22
C VAL A 54 13.62 2.56 0.30
N ALA A 55 14.15 3.62 0.94
CA ALA A 55 15.51 3.67 1.49
C ALA A 55 15.55 3.10 2.91
#